data_AF-X1Q695-F1
#
_entry.id   AF-X1Q695-F1
#
_cell.length_a   1.000
_cell.length_b   1.000
_cell.length_c   1.000
_cell.angle_alpha   90.00
_cell.angle_beta   90.00
_cell.angle_gamma   90.00
#
_symmetry.space_group_name_H-M   'P 1'
#
loop_
_entity.id
_entity.type
_entity.pdbx_description
1 polymer ?
#
loop_
_entity_poly.entity_id
_entity_poly.type
_entity_poly.pdbx_seq_one_letter_code
_entity_poly.pdbx_strand_id
1 'polypeptide(L)' 'MIVADDGGAQVSYDGGNNWSTYMNQPTGQFYRVSTDNSFPYRILGAQQDNSTVRIKSRTSGAGITEQDWQET' A
#
# COMPACT_ATOMS: atom_id res chain seq x y z
N MET A 1 -0.93 20.37 -12.21
CA MET A 1 -1.05 19.07 -12.92
C MET A 1 -1.28 17.98 -11.90
N ILE A 2 -2.06 16.95 -12.25
CA ILE A 2 -2.33 15.80 -11.40
C ILE A 2 -2.00 14.53 -12.19
N VAL A 3 -1.29 13.60 -11.56
CA VAL A 3 -1.03 12.25 -12.09
C VAL A 3 -1.44 11.25 -11.00
N ALA A 4 -2.07 10.15 -11.40
CA ALA A 4 -2.58 9.14 -10.48
C ALA A 4 -2.53 7.74 -11.11
N ASP A 5 -2.41 6.74 -10.25
CA ASP A 5 -2.54 5.32 -10.55
C ASP A 5 -3.18 4.58 -9.34
N ASP A 6 -3.16 3.25 -9.33
CA ASP A 6 -3.81 2.43 -8.30
C ASP A 6 -3.18 2.52 -6.90
N GLY A 7 -1.98 3.08 -6.79
CA GLY A 7 -1.34 3.38 -5.51
C GLY A 7 -1.74 4.74 -4.92
N GLY A 8 -2.30 5.67 -5.70
CA GLY A 8 -2.56 7.04 -5.26
C GLY A 8 -2.31 8.12 -6.32
N ALA A 9 -2.13 9.36 -5.86
CA ALA A 9 -2.02 10.53 -6.73
C ALA A 9 -0.95 11.52 -6.26
N GLN A 10 -0.36 12.24 -7.21
CA GLN A 10 0.56 13.36 -6.94
C GLN A 10 0.09 14.62 -7.65
N VAL A 11 0.38 15.76 -7.01
CA VAL A 11 -0.01 17.08 -7.52
C VAL A 11 1.23 17.94 -7.70
N SER A 12 1.32 18.60 -8.86
CA SER A 12 2.31 19.63 -9.16
C SER A 12 1.64 20.99 -9.37
N TYR A 13 2.23 22.03 -8.79
CA TYR A 13 1.76 23.42 -8.89
C TYR A 13 2.65 24.31 -9.76
N ASP A 14 3.73 23.76 -10.35
CA ASP A 14 4.78 24.52 -11.05
C ASP A 14 5.11 23.94 -12.43
N GLY A 15 4.10 23.34 -13.08
CA GLY A 15 4.25 22.80 -14.43
C GLY A 15 4.96 21.45 -14.50
N GLY A 16 5.05 20.71 -13.40
CA GLY A 16 5.65 19.38 -13.34
C GLY A 16 7.10 19.35 -12.85
N ASN A 17 7.64 20.48 -12.38
CA ASN A 17 9.01 20.55 -11.86
C ASN A 17 9.11 19.95 -10.45
N ASN A 18 8.08 20.14 -9.63
CA ASN A 18 7.97 19.53 -8.30
C ASN A 18 6.59 18.88 -8.11
N TRP A 19 6.55 17.86 -7.26
CA TRP A 19 5.36 17.06 -6.98
C TRP A 19 5.18 16.86 -5.49
N SER A 20 3.93 16.76 -5.04
CA SER A 20 3.61 16.30 -3.68
C SER A 20 4.12 14.88 -3.46
N THR A 21 4.24 14.47 -2.19
CA THR A 21 4.43 13.05 -1.86
C THR A 21 3.31 12.20 -2.46
N TYR A 22 3.66 10.99 -2.87
CA TYR A 22 2.71 9.95 -3.30
C TYR A 22 1.94 9.38 -2.10
N MET A 23 2.54 9.41 -0.91
CA MET A 23 1.99 8.89 0.35
C MET A 23 1.06 9.90 1.04
N ASN A 24 0.10 10.44 0.30
CA ASN A 24 -0.88 11.40 0.82
C ASN A 24 -2.27 10.78 1.07
N GLN A 25 -2.51 9.56 0.59
CA GLN A 25 -3.76 8.81 0.74
C GLN A 25 -3.47 7.34 1.03
N PRO A 26 -4.24 6.68 1.92
CA PRO A 26 -4.13 5.24 2.16
C PRO A 26 -4.87 4.46 1.07
N THR A 27 -4.38 4.53 -0.16
CA THR A 27 -4.97 3.89 -1.34
C THR A 27 -4.17 2.65 -1.75
N GLY A 28 -4.86 1.68 -2.33
CA GLY A 28 -4.23 0.48 -2.88
C GLY A 28 -5.29 -0.47 -3.43
N GLN A 29 -5.16 -0.85 -4.70
CA GLN A 29 -6.07 -1.79 -5.35
C GLN A 29 -5.51 -3.21 -5.28
N PHE A 30 -6.25 -4.16 -4.71
CA PHE A 30 -5.85 -5.56 -4.63
C PHE A 30 -6.75 -6.44 -5.49
N TYR A 31 -6.17 -7.15 -6.46
CA TYR A 31 -6.93 -8.05 -7.33
C TYR A 31 -7.17 -9.43 -6.73
N ARG A 32 -6.25 -9.87 -5.88
CA ARG A 32 -6.32 -11.18 -5.22
C ARG A 32 -5.81 -11.06 -3.80
N VAL A 33 -6.51 -11.75 -2.91
CA VAL A 33 -6.18 -11.85 -1.49
C VAL A 33 -6.21 -13.31 -1.08
N SER A 34 -5.21 -13.74 -0.32
CA SER A 34 -5.14 -15.05 0.34
C SER A 34 -4.61 -14.91 1.77
N THR A 35 -4.70 -15.96 2.56
CA THR A 35 -4.10 -16.04 3.90
C THR A 35 -3.10 -17.18 3.98
N ASP A 36 -2.10 -17.06 4.86
CA ASP A 36 -1.21 -18.16 5.20
C ASP A 36 -1.62 -18.87 6.50
N ASN A 37 -0.85 -19.91 6.86
CA ASN A 37 -1.10 -20.74 8.06
C ASN A 37 -0.35 -20.24 9.32
N SER A 38 0.18 -19.01 9.31
CA SER A 38 0.88 -18.46 10.50
C SER A 38 -0.12 -18.10 11.61
N PHE A 39 0.34 -17.92 12.85
CA PHE A 39 -0.46 -17.32 13.92
C PHE A 39 0.27 -16.15 14.61
N PRO A 40 -0.26 -14.92 14.54
CA PRO A 40 -1.40 -14.50 13.72
C PRO A 40 -1.13 -14.71 12.22
N TYR A 41 -2.19 -15.05 11.46
CA TYR A 41 -2.06 -15.30 10.03
C TYR A 41 -1.67 -14.02 9.29
N ARG A 42 -1.07 -14.19 8.12
CA ARG A 42 -0.70 -13.07 7.24
C ARG A 42 -1.64 -13.04 6.04
N ILE A 43 -2.02 -11.84 5.65
CA ILE A 43 -2.79 -11.54 4.45
C ILE A 43 -1.80 -11.33 3.32
N LEU A 44 -1.97 -12.07 2.23
CA LEU A 44 -1.17 -11.97 1.01
C LEU A 44 -2.01 -11.23 -0.03
N GLY A 45 -1.56 -10.06 -0.47
CA GLY A 45 -2.26 -9.24 -1.44
C GLY A 45 -1.39 -8.95 -2.66
N ALA A 46 -1.94 -9.14 -3.85
CA ALA A 46 -1.33 -8.67 -5.10
C ALA A 46 -1.95 -7.33 -5.49
N GLN A 47 -1.14 -6.27 -5.48
CA GLN A 47 -1.58 -4.95 -5.89
C GLN A 47 -1.66 -4.86 -7.42
N GLN A 48 -2.57 -4.05 -7.94
CA GLN A 48 -2.53 -3.64 -9.33
C GLN A 48 -1.31 -2.73 -9.55
N ASP A 49 -0.55 -2.99 -10.63
CA ASP A 49 0.55 -2.15 -11.10
C ASP A 49 1.61 -1.81 -10.03
N ASN A 50 1.70 -2.64 -8.99
CA ASN A 50 2.59 -2.49 -7.85
C ASN A 50 2.96 -3.89 -7.28
N SER A 51 3.72 -3.92 -6.19
CA SER A 51 4.27 -5.12 -5.57
C SER A 51 3.21 -6.04 -4.94
N THR A 52 3.58 -7.30 -4.75
CA THR A 52 2.88 -8.22 -3.86
C THR A 52 3.33 -7.99 -2.42
N VAL A 53 2.37 -7.91 -1.50
CA VAL A 53 2.63 -7.61 -0.09
C VAL A 53 2.07 -8.70 0.82
N ARG A 54 2.76 -8.88 1.95
CA ARG A 54 2.37 -9.74 3.05
C ARG A 54 2.17 -8.90 4.30
N ILE A 55 0.95 -8.90 4.83
CA ILE A 55 0.52 -8.02 5.92
C ILE A 55 0.13 -8.87 7.12
N LYS A 56 0.56 -8.52 8.34
CA LYS A 56 0.07 -9.21 9.54
C LYS A 56 -1.41 -8.93 9.76
N SER A 57 -2.20 -9.95 10.12
CA SER A 57 -3.62 -9.78 10.48
C SER A 57 -3.84 -9.08 11.82
N ARG A 58 -2.84 -9.08 12.71
CA ARG A 58 -2.85 -8.28 13.95
C ARG A 58 -1.44 -7.86 14.34
N THR A 59 -1.37 -6.77 15.09
CA THR A 59 -0.17 -6.32 15.80
C THR A 59 -0.49 -6.11 17.28
N SER A 60 0.54 -5.95 18.12
CA SER A 60 0.39 -5.56 19.53
C SER A 60 0.25 -4.05 19.72
N GLY A 61 0.51 -3.27 18.67
CA GLY A 61 0.31 -1.81 18.66
C GLY A 61 -1.14 -1.39 18.46
N ALA A 62 -1.36 -0.08 18.33
CA ALA A 62 -2.69 0.52 18.22
C ALA A 62 -3.41 0.26 16.87
N GLY A 63 -2.69 -0.25 15.87
CA GLY A 63 -3.25 -0.57 14.56
C GLY A 63 -2.19 -1.15 13.64
N ILE A 64 -2.64 -1.78 12.55
CA ILE A 64 -1.76 -2.24 11.47
C ILE A 64 -1.19 -1.01 10.76
N THR A 65 0.13 -0.95 10.66
CA THR A 65 0.85 0.14 9.97
C THR A 65 1.76 -0.42 8.89
N GLU A 66 2.44 0.44 8.14
CA GLU A 66 3.44 0.05 7.14
C GLU A 66 4.53 -0.88 7.71
N GLN A 67 4.81 -0.81 9.01
CA GLN A 67 5.78 -1.69 9.68
C GLN A 67 5.35 -3.16 9.72
N ASP A 68 4.06 -3.43 9.57
CA ASP A 68 3.48 -4.77 9.56
C ASP A 68 3.41 -5.36 8.15
N TRP A 69 3.87 -4.61 7.14
CA TRP A 69 3.90 -4.98 5.74
C TRP A 69 5.29 -5.49 5.36
N GLN A 70 5.33 -6.53 4.53
CA GLN A 70 6.55 -7.10 3.99
C GLN A 70 6.38 -7.31 2.50
N GLU A 71 7.38 -6.90 1.72
CA GLU A 71 7.51 -7.35 0.33
C GLU A 71 7.69 -8.87 0.29
N THR A 72 7.32 -9.48 -0.84
CA THR A 72 7.38 -10.93 -1.03
C THR A 72 8.40 -11.35 -2.07
#